data_AF-Q9U333-F1
#
_entry.id   AF-Q9U333-F1
#
_cell.length_a   1.000
_cell.length_b   1.000
_cell.length_c   1.000
_cell.angle_alpha   90.00
_cell.angle_beta   90.00
_cell.angle_gamma   90.00
#
_symmetry.space_group_name_H-M   'P 1'
#
loop_
_entity.id
_entity.type
_entity.pdbx_description
1 polymer ?
#
loop_
_entity_poly.entity_id
_entity_poly.type
_entity_poly.pdbx_seq_one_letter_code
_entity_poly.pdbx_strand_id
1 'polypeptide(L)'
;MANTCLILLLLLVIFVTVGFSMPRIFRASENGVNSSDEVSEELSYSPEEAMDLVKQVIKVREQRRHRRHRHHGQKHCGTKIVRKLQMLCPKMCTISDDTLLTEMCSHSLFDDEIQLRCCPKEDE
;
A
#
# COMPACT_ATOMS: atom_id res chain seq x y z
N MET A 1 32.28 -5.87 35.13
CA MET A 1 31.30 -6.59 34.29
C MET A 1 30.15 -5.71 33.80
N ALA A 2 29.77 -4.60 34.48
CA ALA A 2 28.66 -3.75 34.03
C ALA A 2 28.93 -2.99 32.70
N ASN A 3 30.17 -2.56 32.44
CA ASN A 3 30.47 -1.73 31.27
C ASN A 3 30.40 -2.50 29.94
N THR A 4 30.67 -3.80 29.93
CA THR A 4 30.62 -4.61 28.70
C THR A 4 29.19 -4.80 28.21
N CYS A 5 28.20 -4.88 29.12
CA CYS A 5 26.78 -4.92 28.75
C CYS A 5 26.33 -3.64 28.04
N LEU A 6 26.73 -2.47 28.54
CA LEU A 6 26.39 -1.19 27.91
C LEU A 6 26.97 -1.06 26.50
N ILE A 7 28.23 -1.48 26.31
CA ILE A 7 28.88 -1.46 24.99
C ILE A 7 28.16 -2.42 24.03
N LEU A 8 27.82 -3.63 24.47
CA LEU A 8 27.06 -4.60 23.66
C LEU A 8 25.68 -4.07 23.25
N LEU A 9 24.95 -3.43 24.18
CA LEU A 9 23.65 -2.83 23.88
C LEU A 9 23.78 -1.68 22.87
N LEU A 10 24.78 -0.81 23.01
CA LEU A 10 25.04 0.27 22.06
C LEU A 10 25.40 -0.27 20.67
N LEU A 11 26.23 -1.32 20.59
CA LEU A 11 26.57 -1.97 19.32
C LEU A 11 25.34 -2.60 18.66
N LEU A 12 24.44 -3.24 19.42
CA LEU A 12 23.19 -3.79 18.88
C LEU A 12 22.26 -2.69 18.35
N VAL A 13 22.13 -1.56 19.06
CA VAL A 13 21.32 -0.42 18.58
C VAL A 13 21.91 0.19 17.31
N ILE A 14 23.23 0.33 17.23
CA ILE A 14 23.90 0.82 16.00
C ILE A 14 23.73 -0.19 14.86
N PHE A 15 23.86 -1.49 15.13
CA PHE A 15 23.72 -2.51 14.09
C PHE A 15 22.28 -2.61 13.57
N VAL A 16 21.27 -2.44 14.43
CA VAL A 16 19.87 -2.35 14.01
C VAL A 16 19.66 -1.06 13.23
N THR A 17 20.09 0.10 13.71
CA THR A 17 19.83 1.38 13.01
C THR A 17 20.56 1.47 11.66
N VAL A 18 21.81 1.01 11.57
CA VAL A 18 22.58 1.02 10.32
C VAL A 18 22.21 -0.16 9.42
N GLY A 19 22.01 -1.36 9.98
CA GLY A 19 21.65 -2.57 9.22
C GLY A 19 20.24 -2.53 8.64
N PHE A 20 19.28 -1.85 9.29
CA PHE A 20 17.95 -1.61 8.72
C PHE A 20 17.97 -0.57 7.60
N SER A 21 19.05 0.22 7.51
CA SER A 21 19.31 1.17 6.42
C SER A 21 20.16 0.56 5.30
N MET A 22 20.24 -0.77 5.20
CA MET A 22 20.58 -1.41 3.92
C MET A 22 19.31 -1.47 3.06
N PRO A 23 19.17 -0.60 2.05
CA PRO A 23 18.15 -0.79 1.04
C PRO A 23 18.37 -2.17 0.44
N ARG A 24 17.39 -3.06 0.60
CA ARG A 24 17.20 -4.20 -0.29
C ARG A 24 17.03 -3.62 -1.67
N ILE A 25 18.16 -3.42 -2.34
CA ILE A 25 18.27 -3.25 -3.77
C ILE A 25 17.61 -4.50 -4.35
N PHE A 26 16.40 -4.29 -4.85
CA PHE A 26 15.71 -5.01 -5.90
C PHE A 26 16.12 -6.48 -6.03
N ARG A 27 15.33 -7.34 -5.38
CA ARG A 27 15.23 -8.74 -5.75
C ARG A 27 14.67 -8.81 -7.17
N ALA A 28 15.52 -9.20 -8.10
CA ALA A 28 15.13 -9.75 -9.39
C ALA A 28 14.33 -11.04 -9.19
N SER A 29 13.25 -11.19 -9.96
CA SER A 29 12.58 -12.44 -10.36
C SER A 29 11.64 -12.00 -11.49
N GLU A 30 11.99 -12.13 -12.77
CA GLU A 30 12.02 -13.40 -13.51
C GLU A 30 10.90 -14.35 -13.09
N ASN A 31 9.87 -14.35 -13.93
CA ASN A 31 8.92 -15.40 -14.34
C ASN A 31 7.92 -14.61 -15.20
N GLY A 32 7.96 -14.61 -16.53
CA GLY A 32 8.00 -15.81 -17.37
C GLY A 32 6.64 -16.51 -17.25
N VAL A 33 6.03 -16.82 -18.41
CA VAL A 33 4.99 -17.86 -18.58
C VAL A 33 3.59 -17.37 -18.11
N ASN A 34 2.53 -17.27 -18.91
CA ASN A 34 2.12 -17.91 -20.16
C ASN A 34 1.00 -17.06 -20.81
N SER A 35 0.97 -16.93 -22.14
CA SER A 35 0.05 -17.71 -22.99
C SER A 35 -1.37 -17.76 -22.43
N SER A 36 -2.26 -16.96 -23.00
CA SER A 36 -3.62 -17.39 -23.28
C SER A 36 -4.24 -16.47 -24.31
N ASP A 37 -4.37 -17.04 -25.49
CA ASP A 37 -5.61 -17.04 -26.25
C ASP A 37 -6.05 -15.70 -26.82
N GLU A 38 -5.61 -15.55 -28.07
CA GLU A 38 -6.32 -14.88 -29.15
C GLU A 38 -7.81 -15.25 -29.16
N VAL A 39 -8.59 -14.57 -28.34
CA VAL A 39 -9.97 -14.26 -28.69
C VAL A 39 -9.96 -12.79 -29.03
N SER A 40 -9.53 -12.50 -30.26
CA SER A 40 -9.95 -11.31 -30.97
C SER A 40 -11.46 -11.43 -31.18
N GLU A 41 -12.24 -11.23 -30.12
CA GLU A 41 -13.54 -10.61 -30.29
C GLU A 41 -13.24 -9.28 -30.96
N GLU A 42 -13.45 -9.22 -32.27
CA GLU A 42 -13.61 -7.96 -32.97
C GLU A 42 -14.85 -7.29 -32.38
N LEU A 43 -14.72 -6.74 -31.17
CA LEU A 43 -15.58 -5.66 -30.71
C LEU A 43 -15.30 -4.52 -31.68
N SER A 44 -16.09 -4.50 -32.74
CA SER A 44 -16.30 -3.36 -33.61
C SER A 44 -16.97 -2.27 -32.80
N TYR A 45 -16.24 -1.72 -31.82
CA TYR A 45 -16.63 -0.48 -31.20
C TYR A 45 -16.71 0.56 -32.31
N SER A 46 -17.87 1.21 -32.41
CA SER A 46 -17.95 2.42 -33.20
C SER A 46 -16.87 3.38 -32.71
N PRO A 47 -16.15 4.11 -33.59
CA PRO A 47 -15.15 5.09 -33.17
C PRO A 47 -15.70 6.11 -32.15
N GLU A 48 -17.01 6.35 -32.17
CA GLU A 48 -17.70 7.19 -31.19
C GLU A 48 -17.74 6.56 -29.78
N GLU A 49 -18.04 5.26 -29.67
CA GLU A 49 -18.11 4.53 -28.39
C GLU A 49 -16.72 4.32 -27.78
N ALA A 50 -15.71 4.02 -28.61
CA ALA A 50 -14.32 3.92 -28.16
C ALA A 50 -13.84 5.25 -27.56
N MET A 51 -14.21 6.38 -28.18
CA MET A 51 -13.86 7.70 -27.69
C MET A 51 -14.58 8.04 -26.37
N ASP A 52 -15.83 7.61 -26.21
CA ASP A 52 -16.56 7.79 -24.95
C ASP A 52 -15.93 6.97 -23.81
N LEU A 53 -15.54 5.72 -24.07
CA LEU A 53 -14.80 4.88 -23.12
C LEU A 53 -13.48 5.53 -22.69
N VAL A 54 -12.69 6.03 -23.64
CA VAL A 54 -11.43 6.73 -23.34
C VAL A 54 -11.69 7.99 -22.51
N LYS A 55 -12.72 8.77 -22.85
CA LYS A 55 -13.11 9.97 -22.11
C LYS A 55 -13.55 9.64 -20.69
N GLN A 56 -14.31 8.56 -20.50
CA GLN A 56 -14.69 8.07 -19.17
C GLN A 56 -13.47 7.65 -18.36
N VAL A 57 -12.52 6.92 -18.94
CA VAL A 57 -11.28 6.50 -18.28
C VAL A 57 -10.43 7.71 -17.86
N ILE A 58 -10.27 8.71 -18.75
CA ILE A 58 -9.55 9.95 -18.44
C ILE A 58 -10.26 10.72 -17.31
N LYS A 59 -11.59 10.89 -17.40
CA LYS A 59 -12.39 11.58 -16.37
C LYS A 59 -12.27 10.90 -15.01
N VAL A 60 -12.36 9.56 -14.96
CA VAL A 60 -12.15 8.78 -13.73
C VAL A 60 -10.73 8.99 -13.20
N ARG A 61 -9.73 9.02 -14.08
CA ARG A 61 -8.32 9.25 -13.69
C ARG A 61 -8.11 10.66 -13.13
N GLU A 62 -8.69 11.68 -13.74
CA GLU A 62 -8.61 13.07 -13.26
C GLU A 62 -9.36 13.26 -11.96
N GLN A 63 -10.57 12.69 -11.83
CA GLN A 63 -11.31 12.70 -10.57
C GLN A 63 -10.50 12.01 -9.45
N ARG A 64 -9.80 10.91 -9.76
CA ARG A 64 -8.84 10.27 -8.85
C ARG A 64 -7.67 11.20 -8.52
N ARG A 65 -7.15 11.99 -9.48
CA ARG A 65 -6.07 12.96 -9.22
C ARG A 65 -6.53 14.10 -8.32
N HIS A 66 -7.74 14.62 -8.49
CA HIS A 66 -8.27 15.68 -7.60
C HIS A 66 -8.57 15.16 -6.19
N ARG A 67 -8.95 13.88 -6.05
CA ARG A 67 -9.04 13.22 -4.74
C ARG A 67 -7.67 12.97 -4.09
N ARG A 68 -6.57 13.02 -4.86
CA ARG A 68 -5.22 13.09 -4.28
C ARG A 68 -5.03 14.50 -3.74
N HIS A 69 -5.70 14.81 -2.65
CA HIS A 69 -5.28 15.88 -1.77
C HIS A 69 -3.83 15.59 -1.41
N ARG A 70 -2.91 16.29 -2.09
CA ARG A 70 -1.53 16.45 -1.65
C ARG A 70 -1.63 17.06 -0.27
N HIS A 71 -1.60 16.22 0.76
CA HIS A 71 -1.34 16.66 2.13
C HIS A 71 0.12 17.10 2.18
N HIS A 72 0.42 18.27 1.59
CA HIS A 72 1.73 18.92 1.59
C HIS A 72 2.02 19.57 2.97
N GLY A 73 1.67 18.84 4.03
CA GLY A 73 1.71 19.25 5.41
C GLY A 73 1.61 18.01 6.28
N GLN A 74 2.71 17.28 6.36
CA GLN A 74 2.95 16.30 7.43
C GLN A 74 2.60 16.97 8.77
N LYS A 75 1.64 16.42 9.52
CA LYS A 75 1.60 16.53 10.99
C LYS A 75 0.56 15.67 11.70
N HIS A 76 -0.50 15.18 11.05
CA HIS A 76 -1.56 14.43 11.77
C HIS A 76 -2.07 13.18 11.07
N CYS A 77 -1.21 12.48 10.34
CA CYS A 77 -1.61 11.23 9.72
C CYS A 77 -2.07 10.19 10.76
N GLY A 78 -1.33 10.04 11.87
CA GLY A 78 -1.61 9.04 12.91
C GLY A 78 -3.05 9.08 13.44
N THR A 79 -3.56 10.24 13.84
CA THR A 79 -4.93 10.34 14.39
C THR A 79 -6.00 10.03 13.34
N LYS A 80 -5.80 10.46 12.09
CA LYS A 80 -6.75 10.17 11.00
C LYS A 80 -6.77 8.68 10.65
N ILE A 81 -5.59 8.06 10.62
CA ILE A 81 -5.44 6.62 10.39
C ILE A 81 -6.14 5.83 11.48
N VAL A 82 -5.86 6.11 12.76
CA VAL A 82 -6.46 5.36 13.86
C VAL A 82 -7.99 5.46 13.83
N ARG A 83 -8.54 6.64 13.54
CA ARG A 83 -10.00 6.80 13.33
C ARG A 83 -10.51 5.99 12.15
N LYS A 84 -9.76 5.96 11.04
CA LYS A 84 -10.12 5.19 9.85
C LYS A 84 -10.09 3.67 10.12
N LEU A 85 -9.06 3.18 10.80
CA LEU A 85 -8.99 1.79 11.25
C LEU A 85 -10.16 1.45 12.17
N GLN A 86 -10.48 2.30 13.15
CA GLN A 86 -11.59 2.04 14.07
C GLN A 86 -12.95 1.95 13.35
N MET A 87 -13.15 2.70 12.26
CA MET A 87 -14.35 2.60 11.44
C MET A 87 -14.40 1.32 10.60
N LEU A 88 -13.27 0.90 10.01
CA LEU A 88 -13.20 -0.28 9.14
C LEU A 88 -13.12 -1.59 9.93
N CYS A 89 -12.37 -1.57 11.03
CA CYS A 89 -12.05 -2.68 11.92
C CYS A 89 -12.37 -2.26 13.37
N PRO A 90 -13.62 -2.39 13.85
CA PRO A 90 -14.01 -1.95 15.19
C PRO A 90 -13.32 -2.74 16.31
N LYS A 91 -12.87 -3.97 16.02
CA LYS A 91 -12.07 -4.81 16.92
C LYS A 91 -10.56 -4.51 16.85
N MET A 92 -10.16 -3.43 16.15
CA MET A 92 -8.77 -3.17 15.75
C MET A 92 -8.20 -4.27 14.84
N CYS A 93 -6.90 -4.20 14.52
CA CYS A 93 -6.28 -5.23 13.69
C CYS A 93 -6.11 -6.55 14.46
N THR A 94 -6.51 -7.65 13.84
CA THR A 94 -6.20 -9.01 14.30
C THR A 94 -4.79 -9.41 13.88
N ILE A 95 -4.27 -8.82 12.80
CA ILE A 95 -2.93 -9.09 12.26
C ILE A 95 -2.03 -7.89 12.56
N SER A 96 -0.83 -8.17 13.09
CA SER A 96 0.22 -7.17 13.26
C SER A 96 1.00 -6.99 11.95
N ASP A 97 0.66 -5.94 11.19
CA ASP A 97 1.42 -5.50 10.03
C ASP A 97 2.13 -4.18 10.36
N ASP A 98 3.46 -4.23 10.48
CA ASP A 98 4.31 -3.08 10.83
C ASP A 98 4.37 -2.04 9.71
N THR A 99 4.10 -2.42 8.44
CA THR A 99 4.15 -1.48 7.32
C THR A 99 2.80 -0.84 7.03
N LEU A 100 1.69 -1.43 7.49
CA LEU A 100 0.34 -0.94 7.22
C LEU A 100 0.15 0.53 7.62
N LEU A 101 0.56 0.93 8.84
CA LEU A 101 0.43 2.31 9.29
C LEU A 101 1.26 3.28 8.45
N THR A 102 2.46 2.86 8.06
CA THR A 102 3.36 3.66 7.23
C THR A 102 2.77 3.82 5.84
N GLU A 103 2.31 2.73 5.23
CA GLU A 103 1.67 2.73 3.91
C GLU A 103 0.36 3.52 3.92
N MET A 104 -0.43 3.47 4.99
CA MET A 104 -1.64 4.29 5.11
C MET A 104 -1.31 5.79 5.22
N CYS A 105 -0.10 6.14 5.68
CA CYS A 105 0.38 7.52 5.75
C CYS A 105 1.06 8.01 4.47
N SER A 106 1.89 7.17 3.86
CA SER A 106 2.70 7.51 2.69
C SER A 106 1.94 7.28 1.38
N HIS A 107 1.05 6.30 1.36
CA HIS A 107 0.29 5.88 0.19
C HIS A 107 -1.22 5.95 0.44
N SER A 108 -1.98 6.01 -0.65
CA SER A 108 -3.44 5.88 -0.60
C SER A 108 -3.80 4.40 -0.68
N LEU A 109 -3.72 3.69 0.44
CA LEU A 109 -4.31 2.36 0.58
C LEU A 109 -5.83 2.45 0.48
N PHE A 110 -6.43 1.51 -0.25
CA PHE A 110 -7.89 1.38 -0.34
C PHE A 110 -8.46 0.71 0.91
N ASP A 111 -9.75 0.92 1.17
CA ASP A 111 -10.40 0.47 2.41
C ASP A 111 -10.50 -1.07 2.48
N ASP A 112 -10.70 -1.72 1.34
CA ASP A 112 -10.67 -3.17 1.15
C ASP A 112 -9.28 -3.76 1.41
N GLU A 113 -8.23 -3.14 0.91
CA GLU A 113 -6.85 -3.58 1.18
C GLU A 113 -6.48 -3.44 2.66
N ILE A 114 -6.93 -2.36 3.31
CA ILE A 114 -6.77 -2.17 4.76
C ILE A 114 -7.49 -3.28 5.52
N GLN A 115 -8.73 -3.62 5.14
CA GLN A 115 -9.48 -4.70 5.78
C GLN A 115 -8.79 -6.04 5.60
N LEU A 116 -8.37 -6.41 4.38
CA LEU A 116 -7.68 -7.67 4.11
C LEU A 116 -6.40 -7.85 4.95
N ARG A 117 -5.64 -6.77 5.14
CA ARG A 117 -4.38 -6.81 5.92
C ARG A 117 -4.57 -6.68 7.43
N CYS A 118 -5.57 -5.93 7.89
CA CYS A 118 -5.77 -5.60 9.30
C CYS A 118 -6.81 -6.51 9.97
N CYS A 119 -7.95 -6.71 9.33
CA CYS A 119 -9.09 -7.46 9.85
C CYS A 119 -9.77 -8.25 8.70
N PRO A 120 -9.10 -9.27 8.14
CA PRO A 120 -9.74 -10.11 7.13
C PRO A 120 -11.04 -10.65 7.71
N LYS A 121 -12.12 -10.53 6.93
CA LYS A 121 -13.37 -11.21 7.28
C LYS A 121 -13.05 -12.69 7.15
N GLU A 122 -13.10 -13.41 8.26
CA GLU A 122 -13.27 -14.85 8.22
C GLU A 122 -14.65 -15.05 7.60
N ASP A 123 -14.69 -15.20 6.28
CA ASP A 123 -15.86 -15.71 5.58
C ASP A 123 -16.02 -17.17 6.06
N GLU A 124 -16.74 -17.36 7.18
CA GLU A 124 -17.38 -18.65 7.51
C GLU A 124 -18.46 -18.98 6.48
#